data_AF-A0A966PQD1-F1
#
_entry.id   AF-A0A966PQD1-F1
#
_cell.length_a   1.000
_cell.length_b   1.000
_cell.length_c   1.000
_cell.angle_alpha   90.00
_cell.angle_beta   90.00
_cell.angle_gamma   90.00
#
_symmetry.space_group_name_H-M   'P 1'
#
loop_
_entity.id
_entity.type
_entity.pdbx_description
1 polymer ?
#
loop_
_entity_poly.entity_id
_entity_poly.type
_entity_poly.pdbx_seq_one_letter_code
_entity_poly.pdbx_strand_id
1 'polypeptide(L)'
;MKRPFTNMSIRSLILGSLIAGSLVMGSLAACGGGSDDSTPPLRVDLIEGALDAVEERSDSPVAYFEVNATPLVVNLFVSTTNDSVVQYVYDGTTLVGPSEPLEAEGTTFDRAILDFAPDDMLEEVLGELPDSQPYMFVINGLGTDVVASRVEYRILLRSVKGGELAVVVDRTGGIIGTDAE
;
A
#
# COMPACT_ATOMS: atom_id res chain seq x y z
N MET A 1 -50.19 -30.61 -11.19
CA MET A 1 -50.55 -31.96 -11.71
C MET A 1 -49.70 -32.26 -12.95
N LYS A 2 -48.64 -33.08 -12.82
CA LYS A 2 -47.96 -33.80 -13.91
C LYS A 2 -47.02 -34.86 -13.27
N ARG A 3 -47.51 -36.10 -13.20
CA ARG A 3 -46.79 -37.37 -12.94
C ARG A 3 -46.33 -37.96 -14.31
N PRO A 4 -45.84 -39.21 -14.50
CA PRO A 4 -45.34 -40.30 -13.60
C PRO A 4 -43.81 -40.50 -13.78
N PHE A 5 -43.08 -41.58 -13.42
CA PHE A 5 -43.30 -42.94 -12.87
C PHE A 5 -42.45 -43.13 -11.58
N THR A 6 -42.50 -44.16 -10.71
CA THR A 6 -42.90 -45.60 -10.69
C THR A 6 -41.81 -46.63 -11.07
N ASN A 7 -41.40 -47.43 -10.08
CA ASN A 7 -40.61 -48.69 -10.16
C ASN A 7 -39.15 -48.53 -10.69
N MET A 8 -38.21 -49.46 -10.45
CA MET A 8 -38.32 -50.84 -9.94
C MET A 8 -37.08 -51.24 -9.12
N SER A 9 -37.23 -52.17 -8.16
CA SER A 9 -36.10 -52.91 -7.60
C SER A 9 -35.57 -53.92 -8.65
N ILE A 10 -34.27 -54.23 -8.66
CA ILE A 10 -33.77 -55.62 -8.70
C ILE A 10 -32.23 -55.70 -8.51
N ARG A 11 -31.86 -56.75 -7.80
CA ARG A 11 -30.53 -57.31 -7.51
C ARG A 11 -29.65 -57.48 -8.77
N SER A 12 -28.32 -57.44 -8.64
CA SER A 12 -27.49 -58.66 -8.48
C SER A 12 -25.98 -58.40 -8.65
N LEU A 13 -25.17 -59.40 -8.29
CA LEU A 13 -23.71 -59.45 -8.32
C LEU A 13 -23.11 -59.40 -9.74
N ILE A 14 -21.81 -59.04 -9.80
CA ILE A 14 -20.66 -59.70 -10.48
C ILE A 14 -19.60 -58.59 -10.67
N LEU A 15 -18.52 -58.50 -9.87
CA LEU A 15 -17.31 -59.33 -9.83
C LEU A 15 -16.42 -59.22 -11.10
N GLY A 16 -15.19 -58.73 -10.93
CA GLY A 16 -14.20 -58.53 -11.99
C GLY A 16 -13.97 -57.04 -12.31
N SER A 17 -12.74 -56.55 -12.48
CA SER A 17 -11.41 -57.19 -12.37
C SER A 17 -10.38 -56.16 -11.91
N LEU A 18 -9.28 -56.61 -11.28
CA LEU A 18 -8.12 -55.74 -11.06
C LEU A 18 -7.58 -55.24 -12.40
N ILE A 19 -7.28 -53.94 -12.47
CA ILE A 19 -6.21 -53.41 -13.33
C ILE A 19 -5.36 -52.50 -12.45
N ALA A 20 -4.09 -52.88 -12.30
CA ALA A 20 -3.10 -52.08 -11.58
C ALA A 20 -2.69 -50.86 -12.44
N GLY A 21 -2.51 -49.70 -11.82
CA GLY A 21 -2.15 -48.46 -12.51
C GLY A 21 -1.34 -47.52 -11.63
N SER A 22 -0.02 -47.62 -11.75
CA SER A 22 1.01 -46.60 -11.44
C SER A 22 0.79 -45.65 -10.26
N LEU A 23 1.42 -45.95 -9.13
CA LEU A 23 1.73 -44.95 -8.11
C LEU A 23 2.96 -44.13 -8.54
N VAL A 24 2.73 -42.96 -9.15
CA VAL A 24 3.82 -42.00 -9.41
C VAL A 24 4.16 -41.30 -8.10
N MET A 25 5.30 -41.68 -7.52
CA MET A 25 5.86 -40.99 -6.36
C MET A 25 6.43 -39.63 -6.81
N GLY A 26 5.55 -38.64 -6.92
CA GLY A 26 5.93 -37.25 -7.11
C GLY A 26 6.52 -36.71 -5.81
N SER A 27 7.84 -36.69 -5.71
CA SER A 27 8.55 -36.01 -4.63
C SER A 27 8.22 -34.51 -4.70
N LEU A 28 7.30 -34.05 -3.86
CA LEU A 28 7.07 -32.63 -3.64
C LEU A 28 8.35 -32.04 -3.07
N ALA A 29 9.10 -31.34 -3.92
CA ALA A 29 10.12 -30.41 -3.49
C ALA A 29 9.41 -29.27 -2.77
N ALA A 30 9.24 -29.43 -1.46
CA ALA A 30 8.82 -28.35 -0.59
C ALA A 30 9.97 -27.33 -0.53
N CYS A 31 9.98 -26.40 -1.49
CA CYS A 31 10.71 -25.16 -1.33
C CYS A 31 10.14 -24.46 -0.10
N GLY A 32 10.83 -24.59 1.03
CA GLY A 32 10.64 -23.72 2.17
C GLY A 32 11.08 -22.33 1.77
N GLY A 33 10.15 -21.55 1.21
CA GLY A 33 10.32 -20.11 1.11
C GLY A 33 10.45 -19.58 2.52
N GLY A 34 11.64 -19.09 2.87
CA GLY A 34 11.79 -18.29 4.07
C GLY A 34 10.88 -17.08 3.92
N SER A 35 10.05 -16.81 4.93
CA SER A 35 9.57 -15.45 5.12
C SER A 35 10.79 -14.64 5.46
N ASP A 36 11.30 -13.86 4.51
CA ASP A 36 12.40 -12.93 4.76
C ASP A 36 11.89 -11.88 5.75
N ASP A 37 12.28 -12.07 7.01
CA ASP A 37 11.94 -11.25 8.19
C ASP A 37 12.70 -9.91 8.16
N SER A 38 12.91 -9.38 6.95
CA SER A 38 13.55 -8.10 6.70
C SER A 38 12.55 -6.98 6.96
N THR A 39 12.87 -6.10 7.91
CA THR A 39 12.14 -4.85 8.10
C THR A 39 12.00 -4.13 6.75
N PRO A 40 10.77 -3.77 6.32
CA PRO A 40 10.58 -3.10 5.04
C PRO A 40 11.34 -1.77 5.02
N PRO A 41 11.88 -1.36 3.85
CA PRO A 41 12.79 -0.22 3.79
C PRO A 41 12.09 1.11 4.12
N LEU A 42 10.77 1.19 3.94
CA LEU A 42 9.89 2.26 4.39
C LEU A 42 8.62 1.67 5.00
N ARG A 43 8.03 2.37 5.98
CA ARG A 43 6.77 1.97 6.62
C ARG A 43 5.53 2.41 5.85
N VAL A 44 5.50 2.12 4.55
CA VAL A 44 4.34 2.43 3.69
C VAL A 44 3.12 1.58 4.08
N ASP A 45 3.35 0.40 4.67
CA ASP A 45 2.36 -0.47 5.32
C ASP A 45 1.53 0.24 6.40
N LEU A 46 2.07 1.29 7.02
CA LEU A 46 1.40 2.03 8.09
C LEU A 46 0.50 3.17 7.62
N ILE A 47 0.49 3.52 6.33
CA ILE A 47 -0.20 4.74 5.84
C ILE A 47 -1.71 4.68 6.14
N GLU A 48 -2.38 3.59 5.82
CA GLU A 48 -3.83 3.44 6.09
C GLU A 48 -4.16 3.50 7.59
N GLY A 49 -3.38 2.81 8.44
CA GLY A 49 -3.58 2.86 9.89
C GLY A 49 -3.30 4.23 10.50
N ALA A 50 -2.39 5.01 9.88
CA ALA A 50 -2.10 6.37 10.30
C ALA A 50 -3.23 7.34 9.93
N LEU A 51 -3.81 7.17 8.72
CA LEU A 51 -4.98 7.90 8.26
C LEU A 51 -6.20 7.60 9.15
N ASP A 52 -6.49 6.32 9.41
CA ASP A 52 -7.53 5.87 10.34
C ASP A 52 -7.39 6.54 11.72
N ALA A 53 -6.18 6.53 12.29
CA ALA A 53 -5.94 7.09 13.62
C ALA A 53 -6.10 8.63 13.69
N VAL A 54 -5.87 9.35 12.59
CA VAL A 54 -6.12 10.79 12.51
C VAL A 54 -7.63 11.05 12.36
N GLU A 55 -8.31 10.31 11.49
CA GLU A 55 -9.74 10.48 11.23
C GLU A 55 -10.60 10.08 12.44
N GLU A 56 -10.22 9.05 13.21
CA GLU A 56 -10.90 8.68 14.48
C GLU A 56 -10.80 9.79 15.55
N ARG A 57 -9.78 10.64 15.50
CA ARG A 57 -9.62 11.79 16.40
C ARG A 57 -10.31 13.07 15.94
N SER A 58 -10.89 13.07 14.74
CA SER A 58 -11.47 14.27 14.14
C SER A 58 -13.00 14.25 14.18
N ASP A 59 -13.60 15.32 14.70
CA ASP A 59 -15.05 15.56 14.65
C ASP A 59 -15.53 16.02 13.25
N SER A 60 -14.66 16.03 12.23
CA SER A 60 -14.93 16.55 10.88
C SER A 60 -14.04 15.91 9.80
N PRO A 61 -14.42 15.97 8.51
CA PRO A 61 -13.57 15.50 7.41
C PRO A 61 -12.15 16.10 7.47
N VAL A 62 -11.15 15.26 7.24
CA VAL A 62 -9.73 15.62 7.34
C VAL A 62 -9.17 15.87 5.95
N ALA A 63 -8.54 17.03 5.77
CA ALA A 63 -7.81 17.39 4.55
C ALA A 63 -6.30 17.39 4.84
N TYR A 64 -5.53 16.69 4.02
CA TYR A 64 -4.09 16.49 4.18
C TYR A 64 -3.32 17.33 3.17
N PHE A 65 -2.24 18.00 3.58
CA PHE A 65 -1.28 18.61 2.65
C PHE A 65 -0.28 17.56 2.14
N GLU A 66 0.28 16.81 3.08
CA GLU A 66 1.29 15.79 2.86
C GLU A 66 1.05 14.59 3.78
N VAL A 67 1.31 13.38 3.27
CA VAL A 67 1.54 12.18 4.08
C VAL A 67 2.87 11.60 3.65
N ASN A 68 3.80 11.37 4.59
CA ASN A 68 5.07 10.73 4.28
C ASN A 68 5.36 9.52 5.18
N ALA A 69 5.99 8.50 4.61
CA ALA A 69 6.38 7.28 5.30
C ALA A 69 7.90 7.14 5.28
N THR A 70 8.48 6.95 6.45
CA THR A 70 9.93 6.78 6.69
C THR A 70 10.21 5.32 7.09
N PRO A 71 11.46 4.88 7.32
CA PRO A 71 11.76 3.54 7.83
C PRO A 71 11.20 3.26 9.25
N LEU A 72 10.68 4.27 9.97
CA LEU A 72 10.24 4.14 11.35
C LEU A 72 8.77 4.54 11.59
N VAL A 73 8.31 5.62 10.95
CA VAL A 73 7.01 6.26 11.23
C VAL A 73 6.36 6.82 9.96
N VAL A 74 5.04 7.03 10.03
CA VAL A 74 4.28 7.85 9.08
C VAL A 74 4.02 9.22 9.69
N ASN A 75 4.29 10.29 8.95
CA ASN A 75 3.94 11.66 9.30
C ASN A 75 2.73 12.10 8.47
N LEU A 76 1.77 12.78 9.10
CA LEU A 76 0.58 13.31 8.44
C LEU A 76 0.48 14.81 8.72
N PHE A 77 0.46 15.60 7.66
CA PHE A 77 0.42 17.06 7.70
C PHE A 77 -1.02 17.50 7.39
N VAL A 78 -1.77 17.73 8.46
CA VAL A 78 -3.23 17.95 8.42
C VAL A 78 -3.55 19.44 8.39
N SER A 79 -4.41 19.84 7.46
CA SER A 79 -4.87 21.21 7.30
C SER A 79 -5.74 21.69 8.46
N THR A 80 -5.61 22.97 8.80
CA THR A 80 -6.42 23.68 9.79
C THR A 80 -7.04 24.92 9.16
N THR A 81 -8.01 25.56 9.83
CA THR A 81 -8.87 26.62 9.27
C THR A 81 -8.16 27.93 8.88
N ASN A 82 -6.85 28.07 9.08
CA ASN A 82 -6.11 29.33 8.98
C ASN A 82 -4.87 29.21 8.06
N ASP A 83 -4.98 28.53 6.91
CA ASP A 83 -3.86 28.29 5.97
C ASP A 83 -2.60 27.74 6.69
N SER A 84 -2.85 26.88 7.68
CA SER A 84 -1.85 26.36 8.61
C SER A 84 -2.01 24.85 8.73
N VAL A 85 -0.91 24.16 9.01
CA VAL A 85 -0.81 22.71 9.11
C VAL A 85 -0.41 22.29 10.52
N VAL A 86 -0.93 21.15 10.96
CA VAL A 86 -0.46 20.45 12.16
C VAL A 86 0.09 19.08 11.78
N GLN A 87 1.20 18.68 12.40
CA GLN A 87 1.81 17.37 12.17
C GLN A 87 1.28 16.35 13.20
N TYR A 88 0.92 15.17 12.69
CA TYR A 88 0.80 13.95 13.48
C TYR A 88 1.88 12.96 13.08
N VAL A 89 2.28 12.09 14.01
CA VAL A 89 3.28 11.04 13.80
C VAL A 89 2.73 9.71 14.29
N TYR A 90 2.73 8.68 13.44
CA TYR A 90 2.24 7.34 13.74
C TYR A 90 3.35 6.30 13.68
N ASP A 91 3.50 5.52 14.75
CA ASP A 91 4.53 4.47 14.88
C ASP A 91 4.05 3.04 14.54
N GLY A 92 2.78 2.90 14.14
CA GLY A 92 2.12 1.62 13.91
C GLY A 92 1.25 1.15 15.07
N THR A 93 1.29 1.85 16.21
CA THR A 93 0.46 1.57 17.40
C THR A 93 -0.16 2.83 17.99
N THR A 94 0.57 3.95 17.96
CA THR A 94 0.27 5.18 18.68
C THR A 94 0.40 6.36 17.73
N LEU A 95 -0.64 7.19 17.70
CA LEU A 95 -0.60 8.48 17.03
C LEU A 95 -0.22 9.58 18.03
N VAL A 96 0.90 10.26 17.77
CA VAL A 96 1.41 11.40 18.54
C VAL A 96 1.07 12.70 17.80
N GLY A 97 0.72 13.75 18.54
CA GLY A 97 0.31 15.05 18.00
C GLY A 97 -1.11 15.47 18.42
N PRO A 98 -1.64 16.58 17.88
CA PRO A 98 -0.99 17.43 16.87
C PRO A 98 0.24 18.19 17.41
N SER A 99 1.12 18.62 16.50
CA SER A 99 2.11 19.66 16.79
C SER A 99 1.44 21.02 17.05
N GLU A 100 2.23 22.01 17.47
CA GLU A 100 1.82 23.41 17.28
C GLU A 100 1.58 23.67 15.77
N PRO A 101 0.58 24.51 15.40
CA PRO A 101 0.33 24.86 14.01
C PRO A 101 1.49 25.65 13.38
N LEU A 102 1.75 25.40 12.10
CA LEU A 102 2.70 26.15 11.27
C LEU A 102 1.98 26.67 10.03
N GLU A 103 2.32 27.87 9.55
CA GLU A 103 1.83 28.37 8.26
C GLU A 103 2.26 27.42 7.13
N ALA A 104 1.35 27.13 6.20
CA ALA A 104 1.59 26.18 5.10
C ALA A 104 1.02 26.70 3.79
N GLU A 105 1.81 26.64 2.73
CA GLU A 105 1.38 26.89 1.35
C GLU A 105 1.27 25.56 0.60
N GLY A 106 0.26 25.42 -0.25
CA GLY A 106 0.09 24.23 -1.08
C GLY A 106 -1.37 23.88 -1.34
N THR A 107 -1.59 22.66 -1.82
CA THR A 107 -2.91 22.08 -2.04
C THR A 107 -3.15 20.99 -1.01
N THR A 108 -4.40 20.82 -0.58
CA THR A 108 -4.82 19.69 0.24
C THR A 108 -5.54 18.63 -0.57
N PHE A 109 -5.58 17.40 -0.05
CA PHE A 109 -6.34 16.28 -0.58
C PHE A 109 -7.16 15.59 0.52
N ASP A 110 -8.29 15.02 0.13
CA ASP A 110 -9.09 14.12 0.97
C ASP A 110 -8.60 12.68 0.79
N ARG A 111 -8.62 11.87 1.86
CA ARG A 111 -8.28 10.43 1.79
C ARG A 111 -9.03 9.68 0.67
N ALA A 112 -10.27 10.08 0.38
CA ALA A 112 -11.14 9.44 -0.61
C ALA A 112 -10.60 9.47 -2.07
N ILE A 113 -9.55 10.23 -2.38
CA ILE A 113 -8.92 10.22 -3.71
C ILE A 113 -7.70 9.29 -3.81
N LEU A 114 -7.25 8.76 -2.67
CA LEU A 114 -6.19 7.77 -2.57
C LEU A 114 -6.72 6.41 -3.05
N ASP A 115 -6.12 5.93 -4.13
CA ASP A 115 -6.46 4.67 -4.80
C ASP A 115 -5.15 4.21 -5.45
N PHE A 116 -4.34 3.55 -4.63
CA PHE A 116 -2.96 3.13 -4.88
C PHE A 116 -2.58 1.95 -3.97
N ALA A 117 -1.53 1.22 -4.32
CA ALA A 117 -0.96 0.15 -3.51
C ALA A 117 0.46 0.55 -3.08
N PRO A 118 0.67 1.03 -1.83
CA PRO A 118 1.94 1.62 -1.41
C PRO A 118 3.14 0.68 -1.56
N ASP A 119 2.95 -0.59 -1.18
CA ASP A 119 3.99 -1.62 -1.23
C ASP A 119 4.37 -1.97 -2.67
N ASP A 120 3.38 -2.22 -3.54
CA ASP A 120 3.59 -2.51 -4.98
C ASP A 120 4.34 -1.35 -5.66
N MET A 121 3.98 -0.10 -5.36
CA MET A 121 4.64 1.09 -5.90
C MET A 121 6.10 1.21 -5.46
N LEU A 122 6.40 0.84 -4.21
CA LEU A 122 7.77 0.84 -3.69
C LEU A 122 8.58 -0.33 -4.27
N GLU A 123 7.97 -1.51 -4.45
CA GLU A 123 8.63 -2.67 -5.07
C GLU A 123 9.04 -2.38 -6.52
N GLU A 124 8.15 -1.81 -7.34
CA GLU A 124 8.44 -1.49 -8.75
C GLU A 124 9.63 -0.52 -8.88
N VAL A 125 9.65 0.57 -8.10
CA VAL A 125 10.75 1.55 -8.12
C VAL A 125 12.08 0.94 -7.68
N LEU A 126 12.08 0.04 -6.69
CA LEU A 126 13.30 -0.65 -6.25
C LEU A 126 13.76 -1.73 -7.24
N GLY A 127 12.83 -2.28 -8.03
CA GLY A 127 13.13 -3.11 -9.19
C GLY A 127 13.85 -2.33 -10.30
N GLU A 128 13.42 -1.09 -10.58
CA GLU A 128 14.08 -0.20 -11.55
C GLU A 128 15.41 0.39 -11.02
N LEU A 129 15.51 0.68 -9.72
CA LEU A 129 16.64 1.38 -9.09
C LEU A 129 17.34 0.54 -7.98
N PRO A 130 17.86 -0.67 -8.27
CA PRO A 130 18.40 -1.59 -7.26
C PRO A 130 19.71 -1.10 -6.59
N ASP A 131 20.39 -0.11 -7.18
CA ASP A 131 21.58 0.57 -6.65
C ASP A 131 21.23 1.79 -5.75
N SER A 132 19.97 1.91 -5.30
CA SER A 132 19.46 3.03 -4.51
C SER A 132 18.74 2.56 -3.24
N GLN A 133 18.90 3.32 -2.16
CA GLN A 133 18.21 3.07 -0.90
C GLN A 133 17.14 4.15 -0.67
N PRO A 134 15.85 3.79 -0.55
CA PRO A 134 14.80 4.76 -0.28
C PRO A 134 14.87 5.19 1.19
N TYR A 135 14.53 6.45 1.47
CA TYR A 135 14.49 6.98 2.83
C TYR A 135 13.18 7.72 3.17
N MET A 136 12.37 8.07 2.17
CA MET A 136 11.02 8.58 2.39
C MET A 136 10.11 8.29 1.19
N PHE A 137 8.87 7.89 1.43
CA PHE A 137 7.76 7.91 0.47
C PHE A 137 6.88 9.10 0.82
N VAL A 138 6.38 9.85 -0.16
CA VAL A 138 5.66 11.11 0.03
C VAL A 138 4.42 11.14 -0.87
N ILE A 139 3.28 11.55 -0.29
CA ILE A 139 2.03 11.83 -0.97
C ILE A 139 1.72 13.30 -0.76
N ASN A 140 1.73 14.10 -1.83
CA ASN A 140 1.47 15.55 -1.77
C ASN A 140 0.18 15.91 -2.48
N GLY A 141 -0.58 16.87 -1.95
CA GLY A 141 -1.72 17.45 -2.66
C GLY A 141 -1.29 18.23 -3.91
N LEU A 142 -1.97 17.99 -5.03
CA LEU A 142 -1.75 18.70 -6.29
C LEU A 142 -3.03 19.38 -6.80
N GLY A 143 -2.89 20.66 -7.15
CA GLY A 143 -3.85 21.41 -7.96
C GLY A 143 -4.68 22.43 -7.20
N THR A 144 -4.70 23.67 -7.69
CA THR A 144 -5.47 24.79 -7.10
C THR A 144 -6.94 24.81 -7.49
N ASP A 145 -7.45 23.78 -8.16
CA ASP A 145 -8.73 23.81 -8.87
C ASP A 145 -9.79 22.95 -8.18
N VAL A 146 -10.85 23.60 -7.69
CA VAL A 146 -11.94 23.06 -6.84
C VAL A 146 -12.77 21.93 -7.48
N VAL A 147 -12.43 21.50 -8.68
CA VAL A 147 -13.15 20.49 -9.47
C VAL A 147 -12.51 19.10 -9.38
N ALA A 148 -11.22 19.00 -9.06
CA ALA A 148 -10.54 17.72 -8.86
C ALA A 148 -9.26 17.86 -8.04
N SER A 149 -9.33 17.54 -6.75
CA SER A 149 -8.16 17.23 -5.92
C SER A 149 -7.32 16.14 -6.60
N ARG A 150 -6.01 16.30 -6.64
CA ARG A 150 -5.06 15.27 -7.12
C ARG A 150 -3.98 15.05 -6.08
N VAL A 151 -3.21 13.98 -6.26
CA VAL A 151 -2.00 13.71 -5.49
C VAL A 151 -0.81 13.47 -6.40
N GLU A 152 0.37 13.88 -5.93
CA GLU A 152 1.68 13.42 -6.40
C GLU A 152 2.16 12.30 -5.49
N TYR A 153 2.78 11.28 -6.07
CA TYR A 153 3.51 10.26 -5.33
C TYR A 153 5.00 10.42 -5.62
N ARG A 154 5.81 10.54 -4.56
CA ARG A 154 7.27 10.67 -4.66
C ARG A 154 7.97 9.67 -3.77
N ILE A 155 9.07 9.12 -4.26
CA ILE A 155 10.00 8.33 -3.46
C ILE A 155 11.34 9.07 -3.45
N LEU A 156 11.85 9.38 -2.26
CA LEU A 156 13.17 9.96 -2.07
C LEU A 156 14.17 8.82 -1.82
N LEU A 157 15.20 8.75 -2.64
CA LEU A 157 16.24 7.73 -2.58
C LEU A 157 17.64 8.35 -2.52
N ARG A 158 18.56 7.61 -1.91
CA ARG A 158 20.00 7.91 -1.96
C ARG A 158 20.71 6.83 -2.75
N SER A 159 21.50 7.22 -3.76
CA SER A 159 22.31 6.24 -4.51
C SER A 159 23.46 5.72 -3.65
N VAL A 160 23.83 4.44 -3.81
CA VAL A 160 25.05 3.87 -3.19
C VAL A 160 26.34 4.58 -3.63
N LYS A 161 26.29 5.35 -4.74
CA LYS A 161 27.40 6.18 -5.25
C LYS A 161 27.41 7.60 -4.66
N GLY A 162 26.46 7.93 -3.80
CA GLY A 162 26.18 9.28 -3.29
C GLY A 162 25.24 10.07 -4.21
N GLY A 163 24.65 11.14 -3.65
CA GLY A 163 23.59 11.91 -4.29
C GLY A 163 22.20 11.43 -3.90
N GLU A 164 21.25 12.37 -3.88
CA GLU A 164 19.85 12.13 -3.55
C GLU A 164 18.97 12.40 -4.78
N LEU A 165 17.89 11.64 -4.88
CA LEU A 165 17.03 11.56 -6.05
C LEU A 165 15.57 11.52 -5.56
N ALA A 166 14.77 12.47 -6.03
CA ALA A 166 13.33 12.35 -5.97
C ALA A 166 12.83 11.68 -7.24
N VAL A 167 12.07 10.60 -7.08
CA VAL A 167 11.39 9.89 -8.18
C VAL A 167 9.91 10.18 -8.07
N VAL A 168 9.32 10.79 -9.09
CA VAL A 168 7.87 10.98 -9.21
C VAL A 168 7.30 9.76 -9.94
N VAL A 169 6.27 9.15 -9.36
CA VAL A 169 5.65 7.91 -9.88
C VAL A 169 4.16 8.08 -10.12
N ASP A 170 3.62 7.26 -11.02
CA ASP A 170 2.17 7.06 -11.12
C ASP A 170 1.65 6.07 -10.07
N ARG A 171 0.32 5.84 -10.05
CA ARG A 171 -0.38 4.96 -9.08
C ARG A 171 0.02 3.48 -9.16
N THR A 172 0.81 3.09 -10.17
CA THR A 172 1.31 1.72 -10.36
C THR A 172 2.79 1.56 -10.00
N GLY A 173 3.46 2.65 -9.60
CA GLY A 173 4.90 2.66 -9.29
C GLY A 173 5.76 3.03 -10.49
N GLY A 174 5.18 3.11 -11.70
CA GLY A 174 5.89 3.48 -12.91
C GLY A 174 6.51 4.87 -12.80
N ILE A 175 7.81 4.98 -13.08
CA ILE A 175 8.56 6.23 -12.99
C ILE A 175 8.15 7.18 -14.11
N ILE A 176 7.61 8.36 -13.75
CA ILE A 176 7.15 9.39 -14.68
C ILE A 176 8.00 10.66 -14.65
N GLY A 177 8.83 10.85 -13.62
CA GLY A 177 9.73 11.99 -13.48
C GLY A 177 10.83 11.75 -12.46
N THR A 178 11.93 12.49 -12.56
CA THR A 178 13.04 12.43 -11.60
C THR A 178 13.67 13.79 -11.43
N ASP A 179 13.89 14.21 -10.18
CA ASP A 179 14.60 15.43 -9.81
C ASP A 179 15.77 15.11 -8.87
N ALA A 180 16.82 15.93 -8.91
CA ALA A 180 17.91 15.86 -7.94
C ALA A 180 17.56 16.68 -6.69
N GLU A 181 17.82 16.12 -5.51
CA GLU A 181 17.67 16.77 -4.20
C GLU A 181 19.00 17.35 -3.70
#